data_AF-A0A348ZHM5-F1
#
_entry.id   AF-A0A348ZHM5-F1
#
_cell.length_a   1.000
_cell.length_b   1.000
_cell.length_c   1.000
_cell.angle_alpha   90.00
_cell.angle_beta   90.00
_cell.angle_gamma   90.00
#
_symmetry.space_group_name_H-M   'P 1'
#
loop_
_entity.id
_entity.type
_entity.pdbx_description
1 polymer ?
#
loop_
_entity_poly.entity_id
_entity_poly.type
_entity_poly.pdbx_seq_one_letter_code
_entity_poly.pdbx_strand_id
1 'polypeptide(L)'
;AGKWHQGAAEIATPYARGFQKAFYLQDGGASHFADAAGQTSTAPVATYYDEGTQVSALPENFYSSEFYVNKVMDYLDQRESDDARPFFGYLAFTAPHWPLQVPDAWLDRFAGVYDEGWETIRANRIESAKVLGLIPEDASIPPFPAALGSWSDLDAEQRQKEARRMELYAAMIAYMDAQLGRLVA
;
A
#
# COMPACT_ATOMS: atom_id res chain seq x y z
N ALA A 1 9.36 -9.59 -0.30
CA ALA A 1 9.38 -8.60 -1.39
C ALA A 1 8.65 -7.34 -0.95
N GLY A 2 9.02 -6.18 -1.51
CA GLY A 2 8.29 -4.91 -1.32
C GLY A 2 9.15 -3.79 -0.74
N LYS A 3 8.56 -2.89 0.04
CA LYS A 3 9.27 -1.74 0.61
C LYS A 3 10.30 -2.15 1.66
N TRP A 4 11.52 -1.62 1.52
CA TRP A 4 12.56 -1.74 2.53
C TRP A 4 12.61 -0.53 3.46
N HIS A 5 13.06 0.62 2.97
CA HIS A 5 13.10 1.88 3.72
C HIS A 5 13.88 1.83 5.06
N GLN A 6 14.90 0.98 5.16
CA GLN A 6 15.75 0.86 6.38
C GLN A 6 17.21 1.30 6.16
N GLY A 7 17.49 2.06 5.10
CA GLY A 7 18.81 2.64 4.81
C GLY A 7 19.55 1.96 3.66
N ALA A 8 20.39 2.74 2.97
CA ALA A 8 21.06 2.34 1.71
C ALA A 8 22.51 1.87 1.90
N ALA A 9 23.03 1.93 3.13
CA ALA A 9 24.33 1.35 3.43
C ALA A 9 24.28 -0.17 3.24
N GLU A 10 25.40 -0.76 2.81
CA GLU A 10 25.52 -2.20 2.57
C GLU A 10 25.03 -3.04 3.78
N ILE A 11 25.43 -2.62 4.99
CA ILE A 11 25.03 -3.24 6.27
C ILE A 11 23.52 -3.17 6.58
N ALA A 12 22.80 -2.29 5.87
CA ALA A 12 21.39 -2.03 6.08
C ALA A 12 20.52 -2.71 5.02
N THR A 13 21.09 -3.33 3.99
CA THR A 13 20.33 -4.04 2.93
C THR A 13 19.60 -5.26 3.48
N PRO A 14 18.51 -5.75 2.84
CA PRO A 14 17.85 -6.99 3.26
C PRO A 14 18.80 -8.18 3.39
N TYR A 15 19.76 -8.31 2.49
CA TYR A 15 20.76 -9.40 2.48
C TYR A 15 21.67 -9.35 3.72
N ALA A 16 22.19 -8.16 4.05
CA ALA A 16 22.96 -7.97 5.28
C ALA A 16 22.11 -8.18 6.56
N ARG A 17 20.78 -8.14 6.44
CA ARG A 17 19.81 -8.32 7.53
C ARG A 17 19.12 -9.68 7.51
N GLY A 18 19.66 -10.66 6.77
CA GLY A 18 19.29 -12.07 6.88
C GLY A 18 18.28 -12.58 5.85
N PHE A 19 17.87 -11.76 4.87
CA PHE A 19 17.04 -12.24 3.77
C PHE A 19 17.89 -12.95 2.71
N GLN A 20 17.52 -14.19 2.38
CA GLN A 20 18.20 -14.98 1.34
C GLN A 20 17.79 -14.54 -0.08
N LYS A 21 16.52 -14.15 -0.25
CA LYS A 21 15.96 -13.60 -1.49
C LYS A 21 15.19 -12.32 -1.17
N ALA A 22 15.36 -11.28 -1.97
CA ALA A 22 14.64 -10.03 -1.81
C ALA A 22 14.56 -9.21 -3.09
N PHE A 23 13.34 -9.02 -3.59
CA PHE A 23 12.97 -7.88 -4.43
C PHE A 23 12.53 -6.75 -3.52
N TYR A 24 13.12 -5.56 -3.62
CA TYR A 24 12.71 -4.46 -2.78
C TYR A 24 12.83 -3.08 -3.40
N LEU A 25 11.93 -2.19 -2.98
CA LEU A 25 12.06 -0.75 -3.11
C LEU A 25 12.93 -0.23 -1.96
N GLN A 26 14.03 0.45 -2.29
CA GLN A 26 14.94 1.00 -1.31
C GLN A 26 14.34 2.22 -0.56
N ASP A 27 13.59 3.04 -1.29
CA ASP A 27 12.99 4.29 -0.82
C ASP A 27 11.75 4.09 0.07
N GLY A 28 11.26 5.20 0.65
CA GLY A 28 10.05 5.23 1.49
C GLY A 28 8.74 4.99 0.74
N GLY A 29 8.77 5.14 -0.57
CA GLY A 29 7.72 4.79 -1.50
C GLY A 29 8.03 5.40 -2.88
N ALA A 30 7.15 5.17 -3.84
CA ALA A 30 7.30 5.57 -5.23
C ALA A 30 5.93 5.55 -5.90
N SER A 31 5.85 5.99 -7.15
CA SER A 31 4.77 5.58 -8.04
C SER A 31 4.55 4.07 -7.99
N HIS A 32 3.29 3.68 -8.03
CA HIS A 32 2.87 2.29 -7.99
C HIS A 32 2.97 1.62 -9.36
N PHE A 33 3.27 2.37 -10.42
CA PHE A 33 3.41 1.88 -11.80
C PHE A 33 4.88 1.76 -12.25
N ALA A 34 5.07 1.25 -13.47
CA ALA A 34 6.38 0.93 -14.05
C ALA A 34 7.32 2.13 -14.27
N ASP A 35 6.82 3.37 -14.19
CA ASP A 35 7.60 4.59 -14.40
C ASP A 35 8.70 4.84 -13.34
N ALA A 36 8.65 4.10 -12.22
CA ALA A 36 9.55 4.23 -11.09
C ALA A 36 9.69 5.68 -10.60
N ALA A 37 8.66 6.52 -10.77
CA ALA A 37 8.72 7.91 -10.33
C ALA A 37 8.87 7.98 -8.81
N GLY A 38 9.91 8.68 -8.35
CA GLY A 38 10.20 8.84 -6.93
C GLY A 38 9.28 9.86 -6.25
N GLN A 39 9.38 9.94 -4.93
CA GLN A 39 8.47 10.75 -4.11
C GLN A 39 8.86 12.22 -3.98
N THR A 40 10.12 12.56 -4.24
CA THR A 40 10.63 13.91 -4.04
C THR A 40 11.41 14.38 -5.27
N SER A 41 11.53 15.69 -5.43
CA SER A 41 12.37 16.27 -6.48
C SER A 41 13.86 15.94 -6.30
N THR A 42 14.30 15.64 -5.07
CA THR A 42 15.68 15.25 -4.76
C THR A 42 15.97 13.76 -5.02
N ALA A 43 14.92 12.94 -5.08
CA ALA A 43 14.98 11.53 -5.46
C ALA A 43 13.87 11.25 -6.49
N PRO A 44 14.02 11.76 -7.74
CA PRO A 44 12.94 11.75 -8.73
C PRO A 44 12.72 10.38 -9.37
N VAL A 45 13.66 9.46 -9.22
CA VAL A 45 13.57 8.07 -9.70
C VAL A 45 13.81 7.16 -8.50
N ALA A 46 12.87 6.25 -8.27
CA ALA A 46 12.92 5.28 -7.19
C ALA A 46 13.92 4.16 -7.50
N THR A 47 14.58 3.65 -6.46
CA THR A 47 15.61 2.62 -6.60
C THR A 47 15.06 1.27 -6.18
N TYR A 48 15.08 0.32 -7.10
CA TYR A 48 14.69 -1.07 -6.87
C TYR A 48 15.88 -2.00 -6.97
N TYR A 49 15.85 -3.10 -6.22
CA TYR A 49 16.81 -4.18 -6.31
C TYR A 49 16.08 -5.52 -6.42
N ASP A 50 16.64 -6.44 -7.20
CA ASP A 50 16.25 -7.85 -7.25
C ASP A 50 17.51 -8.70 -7.05
N GLU A 51 17.48 -9.62 -6.08
CA GLU A 51 18.60 -10.53 -5.79
C GLU A 51 19.97 -9.82 -5.61
N GLY A 52 19.94 -8.61 -5.04
CA GLY A 52 21.14 -7.81 -4.73
C GLY A 52 21.63 -6.93 -5.87
N THR A 53 20.99 -7.02 -7.04
CA THR A 53 21.32 -6.21 -8.22
C THR A 53 20.29 -5.10 -8.39
N GLN A 54 20.76 -3.88 -8.65
CA GLN A 54 19.86 -2.76 -8.93
C GLN A 54 19.09 -3.02 -10.23
N VAL A 55 17.78 -2.87 -10.18
CA VAL A 55 16.89 -3.01 -11.33
C VAL A 55 17.01 -1.74 -12.18
N SER A 56 17.32 -1.92 -13.47
CA SER A 56 17.47 -0.79 -14.41
C SER A 56 16.11 -0.25 -14.88
N ALA A 57 15.09 -1.11 -14.98
CA ALA A 57 13.72 -0.75 -15.32
C ALA A 57 12.73 -1.77 -14.75
N LEU A 58 11.56 -1.29 -14.33
CA LEU A 58 10.46 -2.16 -13.93
C LEU A 58 9.75 -2.73 -15.17
N PRO A 59 9.14 -3.93 -15.09
CA PRO A 59 8.34 -4.46 -16.18
C PRO A 59 7.19 -3.53 -16.56
N GLU A 60 6.81 -3.49 -17.84
CA GLU A 60 5.76 -2.58 -18.34
C GLU A 60 4.41 -2.76 -17.63
N ASN A 61 4.10 -3.99 -17.22
CA ASN A 61 2.88 -4.34 -16.47
C ASN A 61 3.05 -4.24 -14.95
N PHE A 62 4.09 -3.56 -14.46
CA PHE A 62 4.30 -3.42 -13.02
C PHE A 62 3.18 -2.61 -12.37
N TYR A 63 2.51 -3.24 -11.40
CA TYR A 63 1.78 -2.56 -10.35
C TYR A 63 2.23 -3.10 -8.99
N SER A 64 2.70 -2.20 -8.11
CA SER A 64 3.42 -2.56 -6.88
C SER A 64 2.81 -3.72 -6.06
N SER A 65 1.55 -3.63 -5.65
CA SER A 65 0.92 -4.65 -4.79
C SER A 65 0.85 -6.03 -5.46
N GLU A 66 0.53 -6.06 -6.76
CA GLU A 66 0.50 -7.31 -7.51
C GLU A 66 1.91 -7.86 -7.73
N PHE A 67 2.84 -7.01 -8.13
CA PHE A 67 4.20 -7.44 -8.41
C PHE A 67 4.89 -7.99 -7.16
N TYR A 68 4.71 -7.37 -5.99
CA TYR A 68 5.30 -7.86 -4.75
C TYR A 68 4.74 -9.22 -4.35
N VAL A 69 3.43 -9.45 -4.55
CA VAL A 69 2.82 -10.76 -4.33
C VAL A 69 3.37 -11.79 -5.32
N ASN A 70 3.37 -11.48 -6.61
CA ASN A 70 3.91 -12.37 -7.65
C ASN A 70 5.36 -12.76 -7.32
N LYS A 71 6.20 -11.81 -6.91
CA LYS A 71 7.59 -12.11 -6.50
C LYS A 71 7.70 -13.03 -5.30
N VAL A 72 6.82 -12.90 -4.31
CA VAL A 72 6.80 -13.85 -3.18
C VAL A 72 6.38 -15.24 -3.66
N MET A 73 5.35 -15.34 -4.50
CA MET A 73 4.91 -16.61 -5.09
C MET A 73 6.05 -17.25 -5.91
N ASP A 74 6.73 -16.48 -6.76
CA ASP A 74 7.89 -16.94 -7.53
C ASP A 74 8.99 -17.51 -6.61
N TYR A 75 9.28 -16.84 -5.50
CA TYR A 75 10.28 -17.35 -4.54
C TYR A 75 9.85 -18.64 -3.84
N LEU A 76 8.55 -18.83 -3.60
CA LEU A 76 8.00 -20.05 -3.02
C LEU A 76 8.02 -21.20 -4.04
N ASP A 77 7.66 -20.93 -5.30
CA ASP A 77 7.65 -21.91 -6.39
C ASP A 77 9.07 -22.39 -6.75
N GLN A 78 10.08 -21.54 -6.54
CA GLN A 78 11.49 -21.89 -6.73
C GLN A 78 12.09 -22.69 -5.56
N ARG A 79 11.33 -23.01 -4.51
CA ARG A 79 11.82 -23.89 -3.43
C ARG A 79 11.85 -25.32 -3.95
N GLU A 80 12.97 -26.01 -3.70
CA GLU A 80 13.11 -27.42 -4.05
C GLU A 80 12.03 -28.26 -3.36
N SER A 81 11.44 -29.21 -4.09
CA SER A 81 10.32 -30.02 -3.59
C SER A 81 10.67 -30.91 -2.39
N ASP A 82 11.96 -31.19 -2.17
CA ASP A 82 12.49 -31.95 -1.04
C ASP A 82 13.03 -31.07 0.11
N ASP A 83 13.00 -29.73 -0.03
CA ASP A 83 13.40 -28.80 1.02
C ASP A 83 12.31 -28.69 2.10
N ALA A 84 12.44 -29.55 3.11
CA ALA A 84 11.53 -29.59 4.27
C ALA A 84 11.71 -28.42 5.25
N ARG A 85 12.65 -27.49 5.04
CA ARG A 85 12.86 -26.36 5.96
C ARG A 85 11.67 -25.40 5.89
N PRO A 86 11.19 -24.85 7.02
CA PRO A 86 10.21 -23.78 6.97
C PRO A 86 10.83 -22.53 6.30
N PHE A 87 9.97 -21.63 5.81
CA PHE A 87 10.40 -20.34 5.29
C PHE A 87 9.91 -19.20 6.19
N PHE A 88 10.60 -18.06 6.12
CA PHE A 88 10.13 -16.79 6.66
C PHE A 88 9.75 -15.87 5.49
N GLY A 89 8.45 -15.56 5.37
CA GLY A 89 7.93 -14.66 4.35
C GLY A 89 7.79 -13.23 4.88
N TYR A 90 8.42 -12.27 4.21
CA TYR A 90 8.21 -10.84 4.47
C TYR A 90 7.68 -10.15 3.22
N LEU A 91 6.41 -9.78 3.26
CA LEU A 91 5.71 -9.05 2.20
C LEU A 91 5.35 -7.66 2.74
N ALA A 92 6.02 -6.63 2.22
CA ALA A 92 5.90 -5.26 2.71
C ALA A 92 5.33 -4.38 1.60
N PHE A 93 4.01 -4.20 1.57
CA PHE A 93 3.38 -3.36 0.57
C PHE A 93 3.81 -1.88 0.66
N THR A 94 3.79 -1.20 -0.48
CA THR A 94 3.83 0.27 -0.55
C THR A 94 2.43 0.86 -0.51
N ALA A 95 1.41 0.15 -1.00
CA ALA A 95 0.01 0.55 -0.83
C ALA A 95 -0.40 0.54 0.66
N PRO A 96 -1.34 1.41 1.09
CA PRO A 96 -2.02 2.46 0.33
C PRO A 96 -1.33 3.83 0.48
N HIS A 97 0.00 3.86 0.55
CA HIS A 97 0.74 5.12 0.63
C HIS A 97 0.54 5.96 -0.64
N TRP A 98 0.75 7.27 -0.55
CA TRP A 98 0.71 8.14 -1.72
C TRP A 98 1.90 7.86 -2.67
N PRO A 99 1.75 8.09 -3.98
CA PRO A 99 0.58 8.65 -4.67
C PRO A 99 -0.61 7.68 -4.78
N LEU A 100 -1.84 8.21 -4.76
CA LEU A 100 -3.05 7.39 -4.83
C LEU A 100 -3.30 6.93 -6.27
N GLN A 101 -2.98 5.66 -6.55
CA GLN A 101 -2.94 5.09 -7.89
C GLN A 101 -3.49 3.66 -7.88
N VAL A 102 -4.37 3.34 -8.82
CA VAL A 102 -4.94 1.99 -9.00
C VAL A 102 -4.99 1.64 -10.48
N PRO A 103 -4.97 0.34 -10.84
CA PRO A 103 -5.21 -0.07 -12.22
C PRO A 103 -6.59 0.39 -12.71
N ASP A 104 -6.71 0.64 -14.01
CA ASP A 104 -7.93 1.24 -14.61
C ASP A 104 -9.21 0.47 -14.26
N ALA A 105 -9.15 -0.86 -14.24
CA ALA A 105 -10.28 -1.72 -13.89
C ALA A 105 -10.81 -1.52 -12.45
N TRP A 106 -10.04 -0.84 -11.59
CA TRP A 106 -10.37 -0.57 -10.19
C TRP A 106 -10.68 0.90 -9.91
N LEU A 107 -10.58 1.79 -10.90
CA LEU A 107 -10.77 3.23 -10.74
C LEU A 107 -12.11 3.58 -10.08
N ASP A 108 -13.20 2.96 -10.51
CA ASP A 108 -14.55 3.32 -10.10
C ASP A 108 -15.18 2.31 -9.14
N ARG A 109 -14.35 1.44 -8.54
CA ARG A 109 -14.81 0.37 -7.64
C ARG A 109 -15.55 0.90 -6.41
N PHE A 110 -15.24 2.13 -5.99
CA PHE A 110 -15.80 2.79 -4.82
C PHE A 110 -16.54 4.10 -5.16
N ALA A 111 -16.88 4.32 -6.43
CA ALA A 111 -17.53 5.56 -6.87
C ALA A 111 -18.78 5.90 -6.02
N GLY A 112 -18.82 7.10 -5.46
CA GLY A 112 -19.92 7.63 -4.66
C GLY A 112 -20.00 7.10 -3.22
N VAL A 113 -19.14 6.16 -2.82
CA VAL A 113 -19.15 5.58 -1.46
C VAL A 113 -18.78 6.63 -0.39
N TYR A 114 -18.04 7.66 -0.76
CA TYR A 114 -17.47 8.64 0.17
C TYR A 114 -18.10 10.04 0.06
N ASP A 115 -19.22 10.18 -0.64
CA ASP A 115 -19.90 11.48 -0.87
C ASP A 115 -20.49 12.08 0.42
N GLU A 116 -20.72 11.26 1.45
CA GLU A 116 -21.27 11.67 2.75
C GLU A 116 -20.30 12.43 3.65
N GLY A 117 -19.01 12.49 3.29
CA GLY A 117 -17.99 13.28 3.98
C GLY A 117 -17.34 12.63 5.19
N TRP A 118 -16.18 13.17 5.57
CA TRP A 118 -15.28 12.54 6.54
C TRP A 118 -15.85 12.49 7.97
N GLU A 119 -16.72 13.43 8.38
CA GLU A 119 -17.36 13.39 9.70
C GLU A 119 -18.33 12.21 9.80
N THR A 120 -19.16 12.01 8.77
CA THR A 120 -20.12 10.90 8.69
C THR A 120 -19.38 9.57 8.64
N ILE A 121 -18.39 9.44 7.76
CA ILE A 121 -17.56 8.23 7.64
C ILE A 121 -16.88 7.91 8.97
N ARG A 122 -16.35 8.92 9.66
CA ARG A 122 -15.70 8.74 10.97
C ARG A 122 -16.69 8.23 12.02
N ALA A 123 -17.89 8.82 12.10
CA ALA A 123 -18.93 8.37 13.01
C ALA A 123 -19.32 6.90 12.74
N ASN A 124 -19.54 6.56 11.46
CA ASN A 124 -19.86 5.21 11.01
C ASN A 124 -18.76 4.19 11.38
N ARG A 125 -17.48 4.57 11.23
CA ARG A 125 -16.32 3.73 11.61
C ARG A 125 -16.23 3.49 13.11
N ILE A 126 -16.48 4.52 13.92
CA ILE A 126 -16.49 4.41 15.39
C ILE A 126 -17.60 3.47 15.83
N GLU A 127 -18.82 3.65 15.31
CA GLU A 127 -19.95 2.80 15.65
C GLU A 127 -19.70 1.34 15.24
N SER A 128 -19.17 1.13 14.03
CA SER A 128 -18.77 -0.21 13.56
C SER A 128 -17.72 -0.84 14.49
N ALA A 129 -16.74 -0.06 14.95
CA ALA A 129 -15.70 -0.55 15.86
C ALA A 129 -16.29 -0.95 17.23
N LYS A 130 -17.31 -0.25 17.74
CA LYS A 130 -18.04 -0.61 18.96
C LYS A 130 -18.83 -1.91 18.75
N VAL A 131 -19.61 -1.99 17.69
CA VAL A 131 -20.41 -3.19 17.35
C VAL A 131 -19.54 -4.44 17.18
N LEU A 132 -18.34 -4.28 16.61
CA LEU A 132 -17.35 -5.37 16.46
C LEU A 132 -16.56 -5.66 17.75
N GLY A 133 -16.74 -4.90 18.82
CA GLY A 133 -15.99 -5.06 20.08
C GLY A 133 -14.51 -4.67 19.99
N LEU A 134 -14.10 -3.92 18.95
CA LEU A 134 -12.72 -3.43 18.79
C LEU A 134 -12.39 -2.29 19.77
N ILE A 135 -13.42 -1.54 20.18
CA ILE A 135 -13.33 -0.51 21.22
C ILE A 135 -14.52 -0.64 22.19
N PRO A 136 -14.40 -0.18 23.45
CA PRO A 136 -15.50 -0.18 24.41
C PRO A 136 -16.73 0.62 23.92
N GLU A 137 -17.93 0.19 24.27
CA GLU A 137 -19.18 0.89 23.94
C GLU A 137 -19.22 2.33 24.51
N ASP A 138 -18.64 2.51 25.69
CA ASP A 138 -18.52 3.78 26.42
C ASP A 138 -17.24 4.55 26.10
N ALA A 139 -16.49 4.15 25.07
CA ALA A 139 -15.24 4.80 24.69
C ALA A 139 -15.42 6.31 24.43
N SER A 140 -14.60 7.11 25.11
CA SER A 140 -14.53 8.56 24.88
C SER A 140 -13.85 8.84 23.54
N ILE A 141 -14.60 9.47 22.62
CA ILE A 141 -14.12 9.79 21.29
C ILE A 141 -13.51 11.19 21.29
N PRO A 142 -12.24 11.37 20.83
CA PRO A 142 -11.64 12.70 20.74
C PRO A 142 -12.43 13.59 19.77
N PRO A 143 -12.41 14.92 19.93
CA PRO A 143 -13.05 15.82 18.97
C PRO A 143 -12.41 15.71 17.59
N PHE A 144 -13.15 16.08 16.54
CA PHE A 144 -12.60 16.16 15.20
C PHE A 144 -11.54 17.28 15.13
N PRO A 145 -10.37 17.08 14.48
CA PRO A 145 -9.34 18.10 14.42
C PRO A 145 -9.79 19.35 13.66
N ALA A 146 -9.88 20.49 14.34
CA ALA A 146 -10.33 21.75 13.73
C ALA A 146 -9.49 22.18 12.52
N ALA A 147 -8.21 21.81 12.47
CA ALA A 147 -7.31 22.11 11.37
C ALA A 147 -7.70 21.46 10.03
N LEU A 148 -8.57 20.44 10.04
CA LEU A 148 -9.06 19.76 8.84
C LEU A 148 -10.31 20.41 8.23
N GLY A 149 -10.90 21.41 8.90
CA GLY A 149 -12.13 22.05 8.46
C GLY A 149 -13.36 21.12 8.57
N SER A 150 -14.46 21.54 7.93
CA SER A 150 -15.70 20.77 7.85
C SER A 150 -16.03 20.38 6.41
N TRP A 151 -16.57 19.18 6.19
CA TRP A 151 -17.05 18.75 4.87
C TRP A 151 -18.14 19.68 4.31
N SER A 152 -18.96 20.24 5.20
CA SER A 152 -20.02 21.19 4.84
C SER A 152 -19.50 22.50 4.25
N ASP A 153 -18.26 22.87 4.56
CA ASP A 153 -17.67 24.15 4.16
C ASP A 153 -17.05 24.08 2.76
N LEU A 154 -16.87 22.87 2.22
CA LEU A 154 -16.37 22.66 0.87
C LEU A 154 -17.43 23.01 -0.18
N ASP A 155 -16.98 23.52 -1.33
CA ASP A 155 -17.82 23.60 -2.52
C ASP A 155 -17.99 22.21 -3.19
N ALA A 156 -18.80 22.16 -4.25
CA ALA A 156 -19.09 20.90 -4.95
C ALA A 156 -17.85 20.27 -5.62
N GLU A 157 -16.95 21.09 -6.18
CA GLU A 157 -15.74 20.61 -6.85
C GLU A 157 -14.74 20.06 -5.84
N GLN A 158 -14.58 20.76 -4.70
CA GLN A 158 -13.74 20.33 -3.58
C GLN A 158 -14.24 19.01 -2.99
N ARG A 159 -15.55 18.88 -2.72
CA ARG A 159 -16.13 17.62 -2.25
C ARG A 159 -15.87 16.48 -3.21
N GLN A 160 -16.07 16.69 -4.52
CA GLN A 160 -15.81 15.67 -5.53
C GLN A 160 -14.34 15.23 -5.53
N LYS A 161 -13.40 16.17 -5.41
CA LYS A 161 -11.96 15.84 -5.35
C LYS A 161 -11.60 15.05 -4.10
N GLU A 162 -12.10 15.45 -2.93
CA GLU A 162 -11.78 14.76 -1.66
C GLU A 162 -12.45 13.38 -1.58
N ALA A 163 -13.70 13.24 -2.05
CA ALA A 163 -14.36 11.95 -2.19
C ALA A 163 -13.54 11.05 -3.12
N ARG A 164 -13.14 11.54 -4.31
CA ARG A 164 -12.34 10.77 -5.27
C ARG A 164 -11.00 10.31 -4.69
N ARG A 165 -10.33 11.14 -3.89
CA ARG A 165 -9.10 10.72 -3.18
C ARG A 165 -9.38 9.52 -2.27
N MET A 166 -10.45 9.57 -1.49
CA MET A 166 -10.80 8.46 -0.60
C MET A 166 -11.24 7.20 -1.36
N GLU A 167 -11.93 7.35 -2.49
CA GLU A 167 -12.27 6.24 -3.39
C GLU A 167 -11.03 5.51 -3.90
N LEU A 168 -10.04 6.25 -4.39
CA LEU A 168 -8.77 5.70 -4.86
C LEU A 168 -7.99 5.04 -3.71
N TYR A 169 -7.95 5.67 -2.53
CA TYR A 169 -7.35 5.09 -1.34
C TYR A 169 -7.99 3.75 -0.96
N ALA A 170 -9.32 3.68 -0.96
CA ALA A 170 -10.06 2.45 -0.68
C ALA A 170 -9.81 1.37 -1.74
N ALA A 171 -9.78 1.78 -3.02
CA ALA A 171 -9.45 0.91 -4.14
C ALA A 171 -8.04 0.32 -4.01
N MET A 172 -7.04 1.10 -3.56
CA MET A 172 -5.69 0.58 -3.31
C MET A 172 -5.67 -0.48 -2.21
N ILE A 173 -6.39 -0.26 -1.11
CA ILE A 173 -6.50 -1.25 -0.01
C ILE A 173 -7.17 -2.52 -0.52
N ALA A 174 -8.30 -2.39 -1.21
CA ALA A 174 -9.04 -3.53 -1.71
C ALA A 174 -8.27 -4.30 -2.80
N TYR A 175 -7.52 -3.60 -3.65
CA TYR A 175 -6.61 -4.25 -4.60
C TYR A 175 -5.50 -5.01 -3.88
N MET A 176 -4.84 -4.36 -2.91
CA MET A 176 -3.81 -4.99 -2.08
C MET A 176 -4.33 -6.26 -1.40
N ASP A 177 -5.53 -6.21 -0.81
CA ASP A 177 -6.19 -7.36 -0.20
C ASP A 177 -6.48 -8.47 -1.22
N ALA A 178 -7.01 -8.12 -2.40
CA ALA A 178 -7.24 -9.10 -3.47
C ALA A 178 -5.93 -9.80 -3.92
N GLN A 179 -4.82 -9.07 -3.99
CA GLN A 179 -3.51 -9.67 -4.29
C GLN A 179 -3.02 -10.54 -3.13
N LEU A 180 -3.14 -10.08 -1.88
CA LEU A 180 -2.79 -10.88 -0.71
C LEU A 180 -3.60 -12.19 -0.67
N GLY A 181 -4.89 -12.15 -1.04
CA GLY A 181 -5.74 -13.32 -1.17
C GLY A 181 -5.17 -14.37 -2.13
N ARG A 182 -4.53 -13.97 -3.24
CA ARG A 182 -3.88 -14.89 -4.18
C ARG A 182 -2.69 -15.64 -3.57
N LEU A 183 -1.99 -15.02 -2.61
CA LEU A 183 -0.84 -15.65 -1.93
C LEU A 183 -1.29 -16.69 -0.89
N VAL A 184 -2.46 -16.49 -0.27
CA VAL A 184 -2.94 -17.30 0.85
C VAL A 184 -3.88 -18.43 0.40
N ALA A 185 -4.46 -18.31 -0.81
CA ALA A 185 -5.43 -19.26 -1.38
C ALA A 185 -4.82 -20.61 -1.81
#